data_AF-A0A519YUA0-F1
#
_entry.id   AF-A0A519YUA0-F1
#
_cell.length_a   1.000
_cell.length_b   1.000
_cell.length_c   1.000
_cell.angle_alpha   90.00
_cell.angle_beta   90.00
_cell.angle_gamma   90.00
#
_symmetry.space_group_name_H-M   'P 1'
#
loop_
_entity.id
_entity.type
_entity.pdbx_description
1 polymer ?
#
loop_
_entity_poly.entity_id
_entity_poly.type
_entity_poly.pdbx_seq_one_letter_code
_entity_poly.pdbx_strand_id
1 'polypeptide(L)' 'MNQFSEGNVTIIGGGIIGLCSAYYLQKQGFKVTILE' A
#
# COMPACT_ATOMS: atom_id res chain seq x y z
N MET A 1 -7.64 -20.73 -8.91
CA MET A 1 -6.57 -19.71 -8.79
C MET A 1 -7.27 -18.38 -8.67
N ASN A 2 -7.31 -17.78 -7.48
CA ASN A 2 -8.19 -16.64 -7.18
C ASN A 2 -7.65 -15.35 -7.82
N GLN A 3 -8.49 -14.68 -8.62
CA GLN A 3 -8.22 -13.40 -9.30
C GLN A 3 -8.34 -12.20 -8.34
N PHE A 4 -7.51 -12.10 -7.31
CA PHE A 4 -7.38 -10.83 -6.58
C PHE A 4 -6.40 -9.96 -7.36
N SER A 5 -6.93 -9.02 -8.14
CA SER A 5 -6.15 -8.00 -8.85
C SER A 5 -5.23 -7.26 -7.89
N GLU A 6 -3.93 -7.24 -8.17
CA GLU A 6 -2.92 -6.43 -7.46
C GLU A 6 -3.30 -4.95 -7.60
N GLY A 7 -4.06 -4.44 -6.63
CA GLY A 7 -4.63 -3.10 -6.67
C GLY A 7 -3.58 -2.01 -6.46
N ASN A 8 -3.83 -0.83 -7.03
CA ASN A 8 -3.07 0.38 -6.70
C ASN A 8 -3.63 0.99 -5.42
N VAL A 9 -2.77 1.28 -4.45
CA VAL A 9 -3.16 1.91 -3.17
C VAL A 9 -2.48 3.26 -3.04
N THR A 10 -3.26 4.31 -2.76
CA THR A 10 -2.74 5.65 -2.44
C THR A 10 -2.93 5.90 -0.94
N ILE A 11 -1.84 6.26 -0.26
CA ILE A 11 -1.82 6.61 1.16
C ILE A 11 -1.58 8.11 1.26
N ILE A 12 -2.42 8.81 2.01
CA ILE A 12 -2.31 10.25 2.25
C ILE A 12 -1.82 10.44 3.69
N GLY A 13 -0.62 11.03 3.84
CA GLY A 13 0.11 11.20 5.09
C GLY A 13 1.26 10.19 5.27
N GLY A 14 2.49 10.70 5.38
CA GLY A 14 3.73 9.92 5.55
C GLY A 14 4.12 9.62 7.01
N GLY A 15 3.19 9.69 7.96
CA GLY A 15 3.47 9.42 9.37
C GLY A 15 3.78 7.95 9.65
N ILE A 16 4.18 7.63 10.89
CA ILE A 16 4.59 6.26 11.29
C ILE A 16 3.56 5.19 10.91
N ILE A 17 2.28 5.49 11.07
CA ILE A 17 1.19 4.57 10.70
C ILE A 17 1.07 4.44 9.18
N GLY A 18 1.17 5.54 8.44
CA GLY A 18 1.11 5.54 6.96
C GLY A 18 2.22 4.71 6.33
N LEU A 19 3.45 4.85 6.84
CA LEU A 19 4.60 4.05 6.39
C LEU A 19 4.47 2.57 6.77
N CYS A 20 3.99 2.25 7.98
CA CYS A 20 3.73 0.87 8.38
C CYS A 20 2.67 0.22 7.48
N SER A 21 1.58 0.92 7.19
CA SER A 21 0.56 0.44 6.24
C SER A 21 1.14 0.23 4.85
N ALA A 22 1.94 1.18 4.34
CA ALA A 22 2.61 1.06 3.04
C ALA A 22 3.51 -0.19 2.96
N TYR A 23 4.28 -0.46 4.01
CA TYR A 23 5.18 -1.59 4.10
C TYR A 23 4.46 -2.94 3.96
N TYR A 24 3.38 -3.15 4.73
CA TYR A 24 2.65 -4.42 4.68
C TYR A 24 1.83 -4.58 3.40
N LEU A 25 1.33 -3.50 2.82
CA LEU A 25 0.63 -3.52 1.54
C LEU A 25 1.60 -3.84 0.39
N GLN A 26 2.79 -3.23 0.38
CA GLN A 26 3.81 -3.55 -0.61
C GLN A 26 4.23 -5.03 -0.52
N LYS A 27 4.43 -5.57 0.69
CA LYS A 27 4.76 -7.00 0.88
C LYS A 27 3.68 -7.97 0.41
N GLN A 28 2.42 -7.51 0.34
CA GLN A 28 1.30 -8.28 -0.19
C GLN A 28 1.15 -8.15 -1.72
N GLY A 29 2.06 -7.43 -2.39
CA GLY A 29 2.04 -7.26 -3.84
C GLY A 29 1.27 -6.04 -4.33
N PHE A 30 0.79 -5.18 -3.42
CA PHE A 30 0.11 -3.95 -3.83
C PHE A 30 1.11 -2.88 -4.29
N LYS A 31 0.75 -2.16 -5.35
CA LYS A 31 1.50 -0.98 -5.78
C LYS A 31 1.05 0.22 -4.95
N VAL A 32 1.90 0.66 -4.04
CA VAL A 32 1.61 1.75 -3.10
C VAL A 32 2.20 3.07 -3.60
N THR A 33 1.44 4.15 -3.52
CA THR A 33 1.89 5.54 -3.70
C THR A 33 1.58 6.32 -2.42
N ILE A 34 2.54 7.09 -1.92
CA ILE A 34 2.37 7.91 -0.72
C ILE A 34 2.36 9.37 -1.15
N LEU A 35 1.35 10.11 -0.71
CA LEU A 35 1.24 11.56 -0.83
C LEU A 35 1.36 12.14 0.59
N GLU A 36 2.24 13.11 0.80
CA GLU A 36 2.39 13.79 2.10
C GLU A 36 1.49 15.02 2.23
#